data_AF-A0A2Z5C508-F1
#
_entry.id   AF-A0A2Z5C508-F1
#
_cell.length_a   1.000
_cell.length_b   1.000
_cell.length_c   1.000
_cell.angle_alpha   90.00
_cell.angle_beta   90.00
_cell.angle_gamma   90.00
#
_symmetry.space_group_name_H-M   'P 1'
#
loop_
_entity.id
_entity.type
_entity.pdbx_description
1 polymer ?
#
loop_
_entity_poly.entity_id
_entity_poly.type
_entity_poly.pdbx_seq_one_letter_code
_entity_poly.pdbx_strand_id
1 'polypeptide(L)'
;MKKFILASLACTTLISFSPLVGQVEVSAATTNIATAPEKNLQEAPPATVDQIFPDDALAFKVAQELGVSEDTVVTQEQLDTIETMVYVDFGVEDLTGMEYLHNLKFVDLSQNKISNLENLANLTELETVSLNYNQITDITPLMNSPKLYNLELGVNQISTLPSFENLTNLRILNLSSNQLKDISVLKDTPQLTNLSISANNISDISVLSECDNLRVFYAESNQLTSIESLRNKTKLEYFDANFNQIKDVTPLSTIPTIRSIKIEENQISDFSSLAGHRLELFDATGQNIYLPDVALGDSTNIVMKDNLGVTLHDWVWYTPGTYQNDTLTWENAGDNSAYFLNNQYPTYPSVTVTVYQTVTP
;
A
#
# COMPACT_ATOMS: atom_id res chain seq x y z
N MET A 1 27.09 18.12 5.41
CA MET A 1 27.50 17.17 4.36
C MET A 1 26.70 15.88 4.52
N LYS A 2 25.84 15.57 3.53
CA LYS A 2 25.30 14.25 3.16
C LYS A 2 24.85 13.30 4.29
N LYS A 3 23.59 13.43 4.75
CA LYS A 3 22.84 12.32 5.39
C LYS A 3 21.32 12.29 5.10
N PHE A 4 20.82 13.15 4.20
CA PHE A 4 19.38 13.24 3.86
C PHE A 4 19.01 12.61 2.50
N ILE A 5 19.88 11.80 1.91
CA ILE A 5 19.62 11.10 0.64
C ILE A 5 19.96 9.62 0.86
N LEU A 6 19.07 8.91 1.52
CA LEU A 6 19.07 7.44 1.62
C LEU A 6 17.67 6.87 1.92
N ALA A 7 16.69 7.72 2.26
CA ALA A 7 15.29 7.33 2.43
C ALA A 7 14.51 7.13 1.11
N SER A 8 15.12 7.30 -0.07
CA SER A 8 14.40 7.21 -1.36
C SER A 8 14.79 6.01 -2.24
N LEU A 9 15.53 5.03 -1.71
CA LEU A 9 16.03 3.90 -2.52
C LEU A 9 15.80 2.50 -1.91
N ALA A 10 15.04 2.37 -0.82
CA ALA A 10 14.87 1.09 -0.11
C ALA A 10 13.61 0.28 -0.49
N CYS A 11 12.66 0.81 -1.27
CA CYS A 11 11.48 0.05 -1.68
C CYS A 11 11.51 -0.22 -3.19
N THR A 12 12.48 -1.04 -3.63
CA THR A 12 12.63 -1.52 -5.03
C THR A 12 12.39 -3.01 -5.17
N THR A 13 11.75 -3.66 -4.19
CA THR A 13 11.03 -4.88 -4.55
C THR A 13 9.87 -4.44 -5.43
N LEU A 14 9.95 -4.78 -6.72
CA LEU A 14 8.78 -5.12 -7.52
C LEU A 14 7.96 -6.10 -6.68
N ILE A 15 7.09 -5.58 -5.80
CA ILE A 15 6.04 -6.38 -5.22
C ILE A 15 5.09 -6.53 -6.40
N SER A 16 5.32 -7.56 -7.21
CA SER A 16 4.22 -8.11 -7.98
C SER A 16 3.11 -8.30 -6.95
N PHE A 17 1.98 -7.64 -7.15
CA PHE A 17 0.72 -8.06 -6.58
C PHE A 17 0.40 -9.44 -7.19
N SER A 18 1.20 -10.44 -6.85
CA SER A 18 0.95 -11.81 -7.25
C SER A 18 -0.31 -12.20 -6.46
N PRO A 19 -1.45 -12.49 -7.12
CA PRO A 19 -2.50 -13.21 -6.44
C PRO A 19 -1.85 -14.48 -5.91
N LEU A 20 -2.10 -14.84 -4.65
CA LEU A 20 -1.85 -16.21 -4.23
C LEU A 20 -2.51 -17.10 -5.29
N VAL A 21 -1.70 -17.85 -6.05
CA VAL A 21 -2.20 -18.84 -7.01
C VAL A 21 -2.79 -19.98 -6.17
N GLY A 22 -4.01 -19.76 -5.72
CA GLY A 22 -4.92 -20.77 -5.21
C GLY A 22 -6.21 -20.52 -5.96
N GLN A 23 -6.68 -21.53 -6.71
CA GLN A 23 -7.97 -21.51 -7.39
C GLN A 23 -9.05 -21.07 -6.41
N VAL A 24 -9.47 -19.80 -6.50
CA VAL A 24 -10.72 -19.36 -5.88
C VAL A 24 -11.78 -19.67 -6.92
N GLU A 25 -12.54 -20.73 -6.69
CA GLU A 25 -13.79 -20.95 -7.41
C GLU A 25 -14.62 -19.67 -7.31
N VAL A 26 -14.94 -19.09 -8.47
CA VAL A 26 -15.89 -18.00 -8.59
C VAL A 26 -17.26 -18.57 -8.21
N SER A 27 -17.64 -18.49 -6.93
CA SER A 27 -19.03 -18.69 -6.56
C SER A 27 -19.80 -17.48 -7.08
N ALA A 28 -20.60 -17.69 -8.12
CA ALA A 28 -21.49 -16.69 -8.68
C ALA A 28 -22.52 -16.28 -7.62
N ALA A 29 -22.19 -15.27 -6.82
CA ALA A 29 -23.17 -14.51 -6.07
C ALA A 29 -23.84 -13.55 -7.07
N THR A 30 -25.09 -13.85 -7.42
CA THR A 30 -25.94 -12.96 -8.21
C THR A 30 -26.27 -11.72 -7.38
N THR A 31 -25.45 -10.68 -7.52
CA THR A 31 -25.79 -9.31 -7.11
C THR A 31 -26.32 -8.54 -8.30
N ASN A 32 -27.44 -7.84 -8.08
CA ASN A 32 -28.08 -6.96 -9.07
C ASN A 32 -27.04 -6.03 -9.71
N ILE A 33 -26.78 -6.27 -10.99
CA ILE A 33 -26.00 -5.36 -11.82
C ILE A 33 -26.83 -4.09 -11.96
N ALA A 34 -26.39 -3.02 -11.31
CA ALA A 34 -26.82 -1.68 -11.69
C ALA A 34 -26.54 -1.55 -13.19
N THR A 35 -27.58 -1.26 -13.98
CA THR A 35 -27.45 -1.07 -15.42
C THR A 35 -26.32 -0.09 -15.71
N ALA A 36 -25.28 -0.55 -16.40
CA ALA A 36 -24.17 0.30 -16.82
C ALA A 36 -24.73 1.54 -17.56
N PRO A 37 -24.18 2.74 -17.34
CA PRO A 37 -24.55 3.90 -18.15
C PRO A 37 -24.37 3.56 -19.64
N GLU A 38 -25.26 4.07 -20.50
CA GLU A 38 -25.21 3.85 -21.94
C GLU A 38 -23.80 4.09 -22.48
N LYS A 39 -23.29 3.14 -23.29
CA LYS A 39 -22.01 3.21 -24.00
C LYS A 39 -22.01 4.42 -24.95
N ASN A 40 -21.65 5.60 -24.45
CA ASN A 40 -21.37 6.75 -25.31
C ASN A 40 -19.93 6.63 -25.86
N LEU A 41 -19.64 5.49 -26.48
CA LEU A 41 -18.34 5.19 -27.08
C LEU A 41 -18.32 5.76 -28.49
N GLN A 42 -17.29 6.54 -28.79
CA GLN A 42 -17.06 7.07 -30.12
C GLN A 42 -16.42 6.00 -31.00
N GLU A 43 -16.84 5.89 -32.27
CA GLU A 43 -16.15 5.06 -33.27
C GLU A 43 -14.91 5.79 -33.80
N ALA A 44 -13.83 5.05 -34.05
CA ALA A 44 -12.65 5.58 -34.70
C ALA A 44 -12.99 5.97 -36.16
N PRO A 45 -12.51 7.13 -36.66
CA PRO A 45 -12.57 7.40 -38.08
C PRO A 45 -11.69 6.38 -38.84
N PRO A 46 -12.06 5.96 -40.08
CA PRO A 46 -11.17 5.17 -40.92
C PRO A 46 -9.87 5.94 -41.19
N ALA A 47 -8.80 5.55 -40.52
CA ALA A 47 -7.50 6.19 -40.54
C ALA A 47 -6.41 5.14 -40.31
N THR A 48 -5.16 5.49 -40.62
CA THR A 48 -4.01 4.60 -40.35
C THR A 48 -3.76 4.47 -38.85
N VAL A 49 -3.12 3.39 -38.41
CA VAL A 49 -2.86 3.16 -36.98
C VAL A 49 -2.09 4.34 -36.37
N ASP A 50 -1.06 4.85 -37.04
CA ASP A 50 -0.28 6.03 -36.60
C ASP A 50 -1.06 7.35 -36.57
N GLN A 51 -2.20 7.43 -37.27
CA GLN A 51 -3.11 8.58 -37.22
C GLN A 51 -4.10 8.48 -36.07
N ILE A 52 -4.51 7.26 -35.71
CA ILE A 52 -5.41 7.00 -34.58
C ILE A 52 -4.64 7.08 -33.26
N PHE A 53 -3.42 6.53 -33.26
CA PHE A 53 -2.51 6.48 -32.12
C PHE A 53 -1.24 7.28 -32.48
N PRO A 54 -1.18 8.59 -32.15
CA PRO A 54 -0.06 9.45 -32.54
C PRO A 54 1.24 9.22 -31.75
N ASP A 55 1.19 8.48 -30.64
CA ASP A 55 2.38 8.03 -29.92
C ASP A 55 3.00 6.83 -30.66
N ASP A 56 4.22 7.01 -31.18
CA ASP A 56 4.92 5.98 -31.97
C ASP A 56 5.01 4.63 -31.25
N ALA A 57 5.21 4.62 -29.93
CA ALA A 57 5.35 3.39 -29.17
C ALA A 57 4.00 2.68 -29.05
N LEU A 58 2.92 3.43 -28.79
CA LEU A 58 1.57 2.91 -28.74
C LEU A 58 1.07 2.45 -30.13
N ALA A 59 1.33 3.22 -31.18
CA ALA A 59 1.00 2.88 -32.56
C ALA A 59 1.63 1.55 -32.96
N PHE A 60 2.93 1.39 -32.69
CA PHE A 60 3.66 0.16 -32.93
C PHE A 60 3.00 -1.03 -32.21
N LYS A 61 2.63 -0.84 -30.94
CA LYS A 61 2.00 -1.90 -30.15
C LYS A 61 0.63 -2.29 -30.68
N VAL A 62 -0.20 -1.31 -31.05
CA VAL A 62 -1.52 -1.58 -31.64
C VAL A 62 -1.39 -2.28 -32.99
N ALA A 63 -0.49 -1.81 -33.86
CA ALA A 63 -0.21 -2.43 -35.15
C ALA A 63 0.27 -3.89 -34.97
N GLN A 64 1.11 -4.15 -33.96
CA GLN A 64 1.54 -5.50 -33.59
C GLN A 64 0.36 -6.39 -33.18
N GLU A 65 -0.54 -5.92 -32.31
CA GLU A 65 -1.73 -6.69 -31.87
C GLU A 65 -2.66 -7.02 -33.05
N LEU A 66 -2.79 -6.10 -34.00
CA LEU A 66 -3.61 -6.29 -35.21
C LEU A 66 -2.89 -7.08 -36.33
N GLY A 67 -1.59 -7.32 -36.21
CA GLY A 67 -0.79 -7.99 -37.25
C GLY A 67 -0.65 -7.18 -38.54
N VAL A 68 -0.61 -5.85 -38.43
CA VAL A 68 -0.49 -4.90 -39.56
C VAL A 68 0.69 -3.95 -39.36
N SER A 69 0.96 -3.10 -40.35
CA SER A 69 1.91 -1.98 -40.20
C SER A 69 1.20 -0.72 -39.70
N GLU A 70 1.95 0.23 -39.14
CA GLU A 70 1.42 1.48 -38.57
C GLU A 70 0.71 2.37 -39.60
N ASP A 71 1.13 2.29 -40.88
CA ASP A 71 0.53 3.00 -42.02
C ASP A 71 -0.69 2.29 -42.63
N THR A 72 -1.17 1.21 -42.00
CA THR A 72 -2.36 0.48 -42.45
C THR A 72 -3.63 1.14 -41.91
N VAL A 73 -4.60 1.43 -42.79
CA VAL A 73 -5.94 1.86 -42.39
C VAL A 73 -6.68 0.72 -41.70
N VAL A 74 -7.19 0.97 -40.49
CA VAL A 74 -7.91 -0.02 -39.68
C VAL A 74 -9.37 0.40 -39.43
N THR A 75 -10.23 -0.58 -39.18
CA THR A 75 -11.65 -0.38 -38.86
C THR A 75 -11.91 -0.49 -37.36
N GLN A 76 -13.05 0.04 -36.89
CA GLN A 76 -13.48 -0.15 -35.51
C GLN A 76 -13.63 -1.63 -35.14
N GLU A 77 -14.11 -2.48 -36.06
CA GLU A 77 -14.23 -3.93 -35.83
C GLU A 77 -12.86 -4.57 -35.52
N GLN A 78 -11.79 -4.09 -36.17
CA GLN A 78 -10.44 -4.55 -35.87
C GLN A 78 -9.97 -4.06 -34.48
N LEU A 79 -10.18 -2.79 -34.16
CA LEU A 79 -9.84 -2.22 -32.84
C LEU A 79 -10.58 -2.93 -31.71
N ASP A 80 -11.84 -3.29 -31.93
CA ASP A 80 -12.69 -4.02 -30.98
C ASP A 80 -12.20 -5.45 -30.70
N THR A 81 -11.28 -6.00 -31.51
CA THR A 81 -10.66 -7.29 -31.21
C THR A 81 -9.61 -7.22 -30.11
N ILE A 82 -9.14 -6.02 -29.76
CA ILE A 82 -8.10 -5.80 -28.75
C ILE A 82 -8.76 -5.79 -27.36
N GLU A 83 -8.60 -6.89 -26.62
CA GLU A 83 -9.08 -6.99 -25.23
C GLU A 83 -7.96 -6.78 -24.19
N THR A 84 -6.70 -6.79 -24.63
CA THR A 84 -5.52 -6.74 -23.76
C THR A 84 -4.46 -5.81 -24.35
N MET A 85 -3.88 -4.96 -23.50
CA MET A 85 -2.78 -4.07 -23.85
C MET A 85 -1.67 -4.19 -22.81
N VAL A 86 -0.56 -4.86 -23.16
CA VAL A 86 0.62 -5.01 -22.28
C VAL A 86 1.84 -4.44 -22.98
N TYR A 87 2.35 -3.32 -22.46
CA TYR A 87 3.46 -2.60 -23.07
C TYR A 87 4.24 -1.78 -22.04
N VAL A 88 5.03 -2.49 -21.24
CA VAL A 88 5.79 -1.95 -20.10
C VAL A 88 7.15 -1.43 -20.54
N ASP A 89 7.54 -0.24 -20.07
CA ASP A 89 8.87 0.37 -20.30
C ASP A 89 9.22 0.62 -21.78
N PHE A 90 8.26 1.15 -22.55
CA PHE A 90 8.45 1.52 -23.96
C PHE A 90 8.39 3.03 -24.22
N GLY A 91 8.18 3.82 -23.17
CA GLY A 91 8.17 5.28 -23.26
C GLY A 91 6.87 5.86 -23.81
N VAL A 92 5.74 5.16 -23.67
CA VAL A 92 4.41 5.68 -24.02
C VAL A 92 4.14 6.94 -23.18
N GLU A 93 3.75 8.02 -23.85
CA GLU A 93 3.45 9.31 -23.23
C GLU A 93 1.98 9.72 -23.47
N ASP A 94 1.47 9.47 -24.68
CA ASP A 94 0.14 9.87 -25.13
C ASP A 94 -0.75 8.64 -25.38
N LEU A 95 -1.92 8.62 -24.74
CA LEU A 95 -2.91 7.53 -24.85
C LEU A 95 -3.99 7.81 -25.90
N THR A 96 -3.84 8.88 -26.70
CA THR A 96 -4.76 9.19 -27.81
C THR A 96 -4.95 7.96 -28.69
N GLY A 97 -6.22 7.65 -28.97
CA GLY A 97 -6.65 6.47 -29.71
C GLY A 97 -7.12 5.31 -28.82
N MET A 98 -6.70 5.25 -27.54
CA MET A 98 -7.15 4.19 -26.63
C MET A 98 -8.66 4.26 -26.35
N GLU A 99 -9.31 5.42 -26.52
CA GLU A 99 -10.76 5.57 -26.38
C GLU A 99 -11.56 4.71 -27.37
N TYR A 100 -10.91 4.24 -28.44
CA TYR A 100 -11.51 3.37 -29.46
C TYR A 100 -11.33 1.88 -29.16
N LEU A 101 -10.62 1.50 -28.10
CA LEU A 101 -10.43 0.09 -27.71
C LEU A 101 -11.57 -0.37 -26.80
N HIS A 102 -12.79 -0.45 -27.35
CA HIS A 102 -14.04 -0.56 -26.58
C HIS A 102 -14.15 -1.83 -25.72
N ASN A 103 -13.46 -2.90 -26.10
CA ASN A 103 -13.48 -4.20 -25.42
C ASN A 103 -12.23 -4.45 -24.56
N LEU A 104 -11.44 -3.40 -24.29
CA LEU A 104 -10.24 -3.50 -23.48
C LEU A 104 -10.58 -3.86 -22.03
N LYS A 105 -10.05 -4.99 -21.56
CA LYS A 105 -10.28 -5.53 -20.20
C LYS A 105 -9.03 -5.49 -19.34
N PHE A 106 -7.86 -5.77 -19.94
CA PHE A 106 -6.58 -5.81 -19.27
C PHE A 106 -5.63 -4.77 -19.85
N VAL A 107 -5.13 -3.87 -19.00
CA VAL A 107 -4.14 -2.85 -19.37
C VAL A 107 -2.97 -2.95 -18.41
N ASP A 108 -1.77 -3.15 -18.94
CA ASP A 108 -0.52 -2.94 -18.23
C ASP A 108 0.40 -2.06 -19.07
N LEU A 109 0.44 -0.78 -18.69
CA LEU A 109 1.30 0.25 -19.27
C LEU A 109 2.26 0.79 -18.20
N SER A 110 2.71 -0.08 -17.29
CA SER A 110 3.64 0.29 -16.23
C SER A 110 4.98 0.78 -16.79
N GLN A 111 5.73 1.57 -16.02
CA GLN A 111 7.06 2.07 -16.36
C GLN A 111 7.10 2.91 -17.65
N ASN A 112 6.02 3.61 -17.96
CA ASN A 112 5.96 4.55 -19.08
C ASN A 112 6.02 6.00 -18.53
N LYS A 113 5.55 6.96 -19.32
CA LYS A 113 5.57 8.39 -18.96
C LYS A 113 4.17 9.00 -19.05
N ILE A 114 3.15 8.19 -18.87
CA ILE A 114 1.75 8.59 -18.98
C ILE A 114 1.41 9.55 -17.84
N SER A 115 0.80 10.69 -18.16
CA SER A 115 0.28 11.62 -17.16
C SER A 115 -1.23 11.88 -17.29
N ASN A 116 -1.82 11.57 -18.45
CA ASN A 116 -3.22 11.83 -18.77
C ASN A 116 -3.95 10.51 -19.06
N LEU A 117 -5.10 10.31 -18.42
CA LEU A 117 -5.92 9.10 -18.55
C LEU A 117 -7.28 9.35 -19.23
N GLU A 118 -7.55 10.55 -19.75
CA GLU A 118 -8.86 10.90 -20.35
C GLU A 118 -9.28 9.92 -21.47
N ASN A 119 -8.34 9.39 -22.24
CA ASN A 119 -8.60 8.39 -23.29
C ASN A 119 -9.11 7.04 -22.74
N LEU A 120 -9.05 6.82 -21.42
CA LEU A 120 -9.60 5.64 -20.75
C LEU A 120 -10.98 5.90 -20.12
N ALA A 121 -11.49 7.14 -20.14
CA ALA A 121 -12.64 7.58 -19.33
C ALA A 121 -13.93 6.79 -19.53
N ASN A 122 -14.14 6.28 -20.75
CA ASN A 122 -15.36 5.59 -21.15
C ASN A 122 -15.18 4.07 -21.34
N LEU A 123 -13.99 3.52 -21.02
CA LEU A 123 -13.70 2.09 -21.18
C LEU A 123 -14.27 1.28 -20.01
N THR A 124 -15.60 1.11 -20.02
CA THR A 124 -16.35 0.44 -18.95
C THR A 124 -16.07 -1.06 -18.78
N GLU A 125 -15.37 -1.67 -19.74
CA GLU A 125 -15.00 -3.10 -19.74
C GLU A 125 -13.69 -3.39 -18.98
N LEU A 126 -12.99 -2.36 -18.50
CA LEU A 126 -11.72 -2.54 -17.76
C LEU A 126 -11.92 -3.36 -16.48
N GLU A 127 -11.15 -4.43 -16.36
CA GLU A 127 -11.13 -5.36 -15.22
C GLU A 127 -9.82 -5.25 -14.43
N THR A 128 -8.70 -5.08 -15.13
CA THR A 128 -7.37 -4.92 -14.52
C THR A 128 -6.62 -3.79 -15.21
N VAL A 129 -6.16 -2.82 -14.42
CA VAL A 129 -5.38 -1.68 -14.88
C VAL A 129 -4.12 -1.56 -14.03
N SER A 130 -2.96 -1.74 -14.65
CA SER A 130 -1.65 -1.47 -14.07
C SER A 130 -0.99 -0.29 -14.79
N LEU A 131 -0.78 0.78 -14.04
CA LEU A 131 -0.15 2.02 -14.47
C LEU A 131 0.96 2.41 -13.48
N ASN A 132 1.58 1.42 -12.84
CA ASN A 132 2.67 1.64 -11.90
C ASN A 132 3.83 2.38 -12.60
N TYR A 133 4.59 3.21 -11.88
CA TYR A 133 5.74 3.94 -12.43
C TYR A 133 5.37 4.80 -13.65
N ASN A 134 4.46 5.76 -13.45
CA ASN A 134 4.06 6.75 -14.44
C ASN A 134 4.07 8.16 -13.81
N GLN A 135 3.44 9.15 -14.45
CA GLN A 135 3.40 10.54 -14.01
C GLN A 135 1.96 11.01 -13.75
N ILE A 136 1.09 10.09 -13.31
CA ILE A 136 -0.35 10.33 -13.16
C ILE A 136 -0.62 11.15 -11.91
N THR A 137 -1.44 12.20 -12.06
CA THR A 137 -1.94 13.02 -10.94
C THR A 137 -3.44 12.90 -10.73
N ASP A 138 -4.20 12.59 -11.79
CA ASP A 138 -5.65 12.47 -11.79
C ASP A 138 -6.09 11.09 -12.30
N ILE A 139 -6.89 10.40 -11.51
CA ILE A 139 -7.43 9.07 -11.81
C ILE A 139 -8.94 9.09 -12.06
N THR A 140 -9.57 10.26 -12.08
CA THR A 140 -11.00 10.44 -12.35
C THR A 140 -11.48 9.67 -13.58
N PRO A 141 -10.73 9.64 -14.71
CA PRO A 141 -11.14 8.85 -15.88
C PRO A 141 -11.39 7.36 -15.59
N LEU A 142 -10.68 6.75 -14.64
CA LEU A 142 -10.85 5.33 -14.34
C LEU A 142 -12.11 5.03 -13.50
N MET A 143 -12.75 6.05 -12.93
CA MET A 143 -13.84 5.88 -11.95
C MET A 143 -15.16 5.41 -12.56
N ASN A 144 -15.29 5.38 -13.89
CA ASN A 144 -16.45 4.87 -14.59
C ASN A 144 -16.31 3.41 -15.05
N SER A 145 -15.39 2.65 -14.44
CA SER A 145 -15.11 1.25 -14.78
C SER A 145 -15.68 0.29 -13.71
N PRO A 146 -16.99 -0.04 -13.73
CA PRO A 146 -17.61 -0.82 -12.66
C PRO A 146 -17.12 -2.27 -12.58
N LYS A 147 -16.47 -2.78 -13.63
CA LYS A 147 -15.86 -4.12 -13.70
C LYS A 147 -14.46 -4.16 -13.11
N LEU A 148 -13.87 -3.00 -12.78
CA LEU A 148 -12.49 -2.91 -12.31
C LEU A 148 -12.32 -3.69 -11.00
N TYR A 149 -11.46 -4.70 -11.04
CA TYR A 149 -11.17 -5.62 -9.95
C TYR A 149 -9.80 -5.35 -9.33
N ASN A 150 -8.81 -5.08 -10.18
CA ASN A 150 -7.44 -4.75 -9.79
C ASN A 150 -7.01 -3.40 -10.39
N LEU A 151 -6.61 -2.47 -9.53
CA LEU A 151 -6.09 -1.17 -9.91
C LEU A 151 -4.73 -0.92 -9.26
N GLU A 152 -3.69 -0.85 -10.09
CA GLU A 152 -2.33 -0.61 -9.64
C GLU A 152 -1.79 0.73 -10.14
N LEU A 153 -1.57 1.66 -9.21
CA LEU A 153 -1.17 3.05 -9.45
C LEU A 153 0.07 3.43 -8.63
N GLY A 154 0.90 2.45 -8.27
CA GLY A 154 2.10 2.65 -7.47
C GLY A 154 3.11 3.53 -8.20
N VAL A 155 3.87 4.34 -7.45
CA VAL A 155 4.92 5.21 -8.01
C VAL A 155 4.36 6.16 -9.07
N ASN A 156 3.43 7.01 -8.65
CA ASN A 156 2.83 8.09 -9.43
C ASN A 156 2.87 9.40 -8.63
N GLN A 157 2.11 10.42 -9.02
CA GLN A 157 2.08 11.75 -8.40
C GLN A 157 0.68 12.09 -7.86
N ILE A 158 -0.08 11.07 -7.46
CA ILE A 158 -1.47 11.22 -7.00
C ILE A 158 -1.45 11.82 -5.58
N SER A 159 -2.14 12.94 -5.39
CA SER A 159 -2.26 13.61 -4.09
C SER A 159 -3.69 13.65 -3.54
N THR A 160 -4.68 13.42 -4.40
CA THR A 160 -6.10 13.36 -4.06
C THR A 160 -6.77 12.21 -4.79
N LEU A 161 -7.77 11.58 -4.15
CA LEU A 161 -8.55 10.52 -4.76
C LEU A 161 -9.97 11.03 -5.08
N PRO A 162 -10.49 10.78 -6.30
CA PRO A 162 -11.90 11.00 -6.62
C PRO A 162 -12.77 9.93 -5.95
N SER A 163 -14.10 10.11 -5.96
CA SER A 163 -15.04 9.11 -5.43
C SER A 163 -14.92 7.76 -6.14
N PHE A 164 -14.99 6.67 -5.37
CA PHE A 164 -14.91 5.30 -5.89
C PHE A 164 -16.29 4.61 -5.92
N GLU A 165 -17.40 5.35 -5.80
CA GLU A 165 -18.78 4.83 -5.70
C GLU A 165 -19.13 3.79 -6.79
N ASN A 166 -18.59 3.93 -8.00
CA ASN A 166 -18.85 3.03 -9.11
C ASN A 166 -17.93 1.80 -9.14
N LEU A 167 -16.82 1.79 -8.40
CA LEU A 167 -15.82 0.70 -8.38
C LEU A 167 -16.24 -0.46 -7.47
N THR A 168 -17.48 -0.92 -7.63
CA THR A 168 -18.14 -1.94 -6.79
C THR A 168 -17.45 -3.31 -6.82
N ASN A 169 -16.65 -3.58 -7.86
CA ASN A 169 -15.88 -4.82 -7.99
C ASN A 169 -14.42 -4.73 -7.53
N LEU A 170 -13.93 -3.56 -7.11
CA LEU A 170 -12.52 -3.39 -6.76
C LEU A 170 -12.13 -4.22 -5.53
N ARG A 171 -11.17 -5.12 -5.68
CA ARG A 171 -10.65 -6.00 -4.60
C ARG A 171 -9.18 -5.76 -4.29
N ILE A 172 -8.42 -5.29 -5.27
CA ILE A 172 -6.99 -5.07 -5.17
C ILE A 172 -6.72 -3.63 -5.57
N LEU A 173 -6.08 -2.88 -4.67
CA LEU A 173 -5.73 -1.49 -4.89
C LEU A 173 -4.30 -1.22 -4.43
N ASN A 174 -3.46 -0.77 -5.36
CA ASN A 174 -2.13 -0.29 -5.07
C ASN A 174 -2.03 1.22 -5.30
N LEU A 175 -1.79 1.97 -4.23
CA LEU A 175 -1.56 3.42 -4.23
C LEU A 175 -0.17 3.76 -3.64
N SER A 176 0.75 2.79 -3.57
CA SER A 176 2.05 3.01 -2.95
C SER A 176 2.87 4.10 -3.63
N SER A 177 3.75 4.78 -2.90
CA SER A 177 4.68 5.76 -3.45
C SER A 177 3.97 6.86 -4.25
N ASN A 178 2.94 7.44 -3.64
CA ASN A 178 2.23 8.61 -4.13
C ASN A 178 2.39 9.76 -3.11
N GLN A 179 1.50 10.76 -3.14
CA GLN A 179 1.54 11.95 -2.29
C GLN A 179 0.25 12.08 -1.46
N LEU A 180 -0.38 10.94 -1.14
CA LEU A 180 -1.67 10.90 -0.45
C LEU A 180 -1.53 11.26 1.02
N LYS A 181 -2.53 11.97 1.54
CA LYS A 181 -2.73 12.24 2.98
C LYS A 181 -4.08 11.74 3.49
N ASP A 182 -5.06 11.65 2.59
CA ASP A 182 -6.43 11.28 2.88
C ASP A 182 -6.82 10.09 1.99
N ILE A 183 -7.37 9.07 2.62
CA ILE A 183 -7.91 7.85 1.99
C ILE A 183 -9.36 7.62 2.40
N SER A 184 -10.05 8.63 2.93
CA SER A 184 -11.45 8.57 3.40
C SER A 184 -12.43 8.10 2.33
N VAL A 185 -12.06 8.22 1.05
CA VAL A 185 -12.83 7.69 -0.07
C VAL A 185 -12.92 6.17 -0.10
N LEU A 186 -12.02 5.44 0.58
CA LEU A 186 -12.04 3.98 0.61
C LEU A 186 -13.30 3.40 1.29
N LYS A 187 -14.10 4.25 1.97
CA LYS A 187 -15.46 3.92 2.42
C LYS A 187 -16.37 3.46 1.28
N ASP A 188 -16.09 3.90 0.05
CA ASP A 188 -16.84 3.55 -1.15
C ASP A 188 -16.47 2.13 -1.64
N THR A 189 -15.40 1.54 -1.09
CA THR A 189 -14.85 0.22 -1.48
C THR A 189 -14.66 -0.73 -0.28
N PRO A 190 -15.70 -1.01 0.53
CA PRO A 190 -15.61 -1.89 1.71
C PRO A 190 -15.27 -3.36 1.37
N GLN A 191 -15.37 -3.72 0.09
CA GLN A 191 -15.06 -5.04 -0.45
C GLN A 191 -13.56 -5.28 -0.74
N LEU A 192 -12.69 -4.28 -0.54
CA LEU A 192 -11.24 -4.44 -0.72
C LEU A 192 -10.67 -5.61 0.10
N THR A 193 -9.79 -6.37 -0.53
CA THR A 193 -9.08 -7.51 0.08
C THR A 193 -7.59 -7.26 0.21
N ASN A 194 -6.99 -6.54 -0.75
CA ASN A 194 -5.58 -6.19 -0.75
C ASN A 194 -5.45 -4.69 -0.96
N LEU A 195 -4.77 -4.03 -0.04
CA LEU A 195 -4.53 -2.60 -0.08
C LEU A 195 -3.05 -2.32 0.16
N SER A 196 -2.47 -1.50 -0.70
CA SER A 196 -1.16 -0.89 -0.45
C SER A 196 -1.28 0.63 -0.51
N ILE A 197 -0.91 1.28 0.59
CA ILE A 197 -0.78 2.74 0.72
C ILE A 197 0.65 3.13 1.13
N SER A 198 1.60 2.20 1.04
CA SER A 198 2.99 2.42 1.48
C SER A 198 3.62 3.66 0.85
N ALA A 199 4.59 4.28 1.52
CA ALA A 199 5.32 5.44 1.03
C ALA A 199 4.40 6.59 0.60
N ASN A 200 3.50 7.01 1.50
CA ASN A 200 2.65 8.18 1.35
C ASN A 200 2.83 9.11 2.57
N ASN A 201 1.91 10.05 2.79
CA ASN A 201 1.89 10.94 3.94
C ASN A 201 0.61 10.75 4.77
N ILE A 202 0.12 9.52 4.88
CA ILE A 202 -1.14 9.19 5.55
C ILE A 202 -0.89 9.02 7.05
N SER A 203 -1.73 9.65 7.88
CA SER A 203 -1.74 9.49 9.34
C SER A 203 -3.05 8.92 9.88
N ASP A 204 -4.14 9.09 9.13
CA ASP A 204 -5.48 8.62 9.49
C ASP A 204 -5.92 7.49 8.57
N ILE A 205 -6.10 6.31 9.15
CA ILE A 205 -6.64 5.11 8.50
C ILE A 205 -7.97 4.69 9.13
N SER A 206 -8.68 5.61 9.81
CA SER A 206 -9.94 5.34 10.50
C SER A 206 -10.99 4.76 9.56
N VAL A 207 -11.04 5.21 8.30
CA VAL A 207 -11.90 4.70 7.23
C VAL A 207 -11.82 3.18 7.04
N LEU A 208 -10.69 2.56 7.38
CA LEU A 208 -10.53 1.12 7.26
C LEU A 208 -11.45 0.35 8.21
N SER A 209 -12.12 1.00 9.18
CA SER A 209 -13.23 0.41 9.95
C SER A 209 -14.32 -0.15 9.03
N GLU A 210 -14.53 0.44 7.86
CA GLU A 210 -15.53 0.01 6.87
C GLU A 210 -15.05 -1.15 5.96
N CYS A 211 -13.74 -1.42 5.92
CA CYS A 211 -13.13 -2.40 5.02
C CYS A 211 -12.90 -3.77 5.70
N ASP A 212 -13.98 -4.49 6.03
CA ASP A 212 -13.91 -5.77 6.77
C ASP A 212 -13.29 -6.95 6.00
N ASN A 213 -13.11 -6.80 4.69
CA ASN A 213 -12.62 -7.86 3.81
C ASN A 213 -11.10 -7.88 3.62
N LEU A 214 -10.38 -6.93 4.23
CA LEU A 214 -8.93 -6.84 4.11
C LEU A 214 -8.24 -8.11 4.62
N ARG A 215 -7.37 -8.66 3.76
CA ARG A 215 -6.50 -9.81 4.02
C ARG A 215 -5.04 -9.42 4.03
N VAL A 216 -4.66 -8.48 3.17
CA VAL A 216 -3.30 -7.99 3.03
C VAL A 216 -3.30 -6.47 3.07
N PHE A 217 -2.54 -5.88 3.99
CA PHE A 217 -2.43 -4.44 4.12
C PHE A 217 -0.97 -4.00 4.24
N TYR A 218 -0.52 -3.20 3.27
CA TYR A 218 0.78 -2.55 3.27
C TYR A 218 0.59 -1.04 3.52
N ALA A 219 1.25 -0.52 4.55
CA ALA A 219 1.21 0.87 4.98
C ALA A 219 2.60 1.36 5.44
N GLU A 220 3.66 0.71 5.00
CA GLU A 220 5.05 1.07 5.25
C GLU A 220 5.30 2.57 4.93
N SER A 221 6.21 3.24 5.66
CA SER A 221 6.67 4.59 5.33
C SER A 221 5.53 5.60 5.23
N ASN A 222 4.74 5.70 6.31
CA ASN A 222 3.66 6.67 6.46
C ASN A 222 3.83 7.43 7.79
N GLN A 223 2.76 8.06 8.29
CA GLN A 223 2.74 8.83 9.53
C GLN A 223 1.71 8.24 10.52
N LEU A 224 1.47 6.93 10.47
CA LEU A 224 0.47 6.27 11.31
C LEU A 224 0.90 6.29 12.77
N THR A 225 0.01 6.78 13.63
CA THR A 225 0.20 6.76 15.09
C THR A 225 -0.73 5.78 15.80
N SER A 226 -1.83 5.41 15.13
CA SER A 226 -2.85 4.50 15.62
C SER A 226 -3.26 3.54 14.51
N ILE A 227 -3.58 2.31 14.93
CA ILE A 227 -4.11 1.24 14.09
C ILE A 227 -5.44 0.70 14.65
N GLU A 228 -6.15 1.51 15.42
CA GLU A 228 -7.42 1.12 16.07
C GLU A 228 -8.47 0.63 15.07
N SER A 229 -8.49 1.19 13.85
CA SER A 229 -9.39 0.76 12.77
C SER A 229 -9.16 -0.67 12.28
N LEU A 230 -8.03 -1.28 12.62
CA LEU A 230 -7.75 -2.69 12.32
C LEU A 230 -8.35 -3.65 13.35
N ARG A 231 -8.93 -3.15 14.45
CA ARG A 231 -9.61 -3.99 15.44
C ARG A 231 -10.71 -4.81 14.76
N ASN A 232 -10.76 -6.11 15.11
CA ASN A 232 -11.72 -7.08 14.59
C ASN A 232 -11.67 -7.31 13.07
N LYS A 233 -10.58 -6.95 12.37
CA LYS A 233 -10.38 -7.32 10.96
C LYS A 233 -10.05 -8.81 10.83
N THR A 234 -11.03 -9.66 11.12
CA THR A 234 -10.92 -11.12 11.28
C THR A 234 -10.46 -11.90 10.04
N LYS A 235 -10.24 -11.22 8.91
CA LYS A 235 -9.69 -11.80 7.67
C LYS A 235 -8.25 -11.35 7.39
N LEU A 236 -7.71 -10.39 8.15
CA LEU A 236 -6.37 -9.85 7.93
C LEU A 236 -5.32 -10.91 8.27
N GLU A 237 -4.47 -11.24 7.30
CA GLU A 237 -3.44 -12.29 7.37
C GLU A 237 -2.03 -11.68 7.37
N TYR A 238 -1.84 -10.59 6.62
CA TYR A 238 -0.57 -9.89 6.48
C TYR A 238 -0.75 -8.39 6.74
N PHE A 239 0.09 -7.84 7.63
CA PHE A 239 0.15 -6.42 7.92
C PHE A 239 1.60 -5.93 7.93
N ASP A 240 1.88 -4.90 7.15
CA ASP A 240 3.17 -4.22 7.09
C ASP A 240 2.96 -2.73 7.32
N ALA A 241 3.52 -2.22 8.41
CA ALA A 241 3.55 -0.81 8.76
C ALA A 241 4.93 -0.39 9.26
N ASN A 242 5.98 -0.95 8.66
CA ASN A 242 7.36 -0.50 8.87
C ASN A 242 7.47 1.03 8.70
N PHE A 243 8.40 1.67 9.41
CA PHE A 243 8.69 3.09 9.29
C PHE A 243 7.44 3.98 9.51
N ASN A 244 6.81 3.84 10.67
CA ASN A 244 5.65 4.64 11.10
C ASN A 244 5.88 5.18 12.53
N GLN A 245 4.82 5.64 13.20
CA GLN A 245 4.87 6.23 14.54
C GLN A 245 3.90 5.51 15.49
N ILE A 246 3.62 4.23 15.22
CA ILE A 246 2.67 3.42 15.98
C ILE A 246 3.23 3.18 17.38
N LYS A 247 2.36 3.23 18.40
CA LYS A 247 2.71 3.00 19.80
C LYS A 247 2.04 1.77 20.41
N ASP A 248 0.87 1.42 19.90
CA ASP A 248 0.02 0.38 20.46
C ASP A 248 -0.40 -0.62 19.39
N VAL A 249 -0.06 -1.89 19.62
CA VAL A 249 -0.43 -3.02 18.77
C VAL A 249 -1.60 -3.84 19.33
N THR A 250 -2.18 -3.42 20.45
CA THR A 250 -3.37 -4.07 21.06
C THR A 250 -4.52 -4.29 20.08
N PRO A 251 -4.82 -3.41 19.09
CA PRO A 251 -5.86 -3.71 18.10
C PRO A 251 -5.65 -5.03 17.35
N LEU A 252 -4.40 -5.41 17.07
CA LEU A 252 -4.06 -6.66 16.36
C LEU A 252 -4.36 -7.92 17.19
N SER A 253 -4.44 -7.80 18.52
CA SER A 253 -4.77 -8.94 19.40
C SER A 253 -6.14 -9.57 19.09
N THR A 254 -7.03 -8.80 18.46
CA THR A 254 -8.40 -9.21 18.10
C THR A 254 -8.49 -9.91 16.74
N ILE A 255 -7.38 -10.05 16.02
CA ILE A 255 -7.33 -10.59 14.66
C ILE A 255 -6.83 -12.04 14.71
N PRO A 256 -7.69 -13.06 14.71
CA PRO A 256 -7.26 -14.46 14.86
C PRO A 256 -6.48 -15.01 13.64
N THR A 257 -6.57 -14.34 12.49
CA THR A 257 -5.98 -14.78 11.21
C THR A 257 -4.60 -14.22 10.92
N ILE A 258 -4.12 -13.23 11.68
CA ILE A 258 -2.86 -12.55 11.39
C ILE A 258 -1.69 -13.52 11.61
N ARG A 259 -0.85 -13.66 10.59
CA ARG A 259 0.30 -14.57 10.56
C ARG A 259 1.61 -13.85 10.29
N SER A 260 1.55 -12.71 9.59
CA SER A 260 2.72 -11.93 9.23
C SER A 260 2.53 -10.49 9.66
N ILE A 261 3.41 -10.01 10.53
CA ILE A 261 3.44 -8.62 11.00
C ILE A 261 4.84 -8.06 10.79
N LYS A 262 4.92 -6.92 10.11
CA LYS A 262 6.13 -6.09 10.01
C LYS A 262 5.82 -4.70 10.53
N ILE A 263 6.53 -4.29 11.56
CA ILE A 263 6.33 -3.03 12.30
C ILE A 263 7.68 -2.46 12.74
N GLU A 264 8.74 -2.70 11.95
CA GLU A 264 10.06 -2.12 12.12
C GLU A 264 9.99 -0.59 12.21
N GLU A 265 10.88 0.02 12.98
CA GLU A 265 11.07 1.47 13.04
C GLU A 265 9.74 2.21 13.34
N ASN A 266 9.15 1.81 14.47
CA ASN A 266 7.97 2.41 15.09
C ASN A 266 8.29 2.87 16.53
N GLN A 267 7.28 3.11 17.36
CA GLN A 267 7.40 3.59 18.74
C GLN A 267 6.72 2.63 19.73
N ILE A 268 6.80 1.32 19.47
CA ILE A 268 6.11 0.27 20.25
C ILE A 268 7.05 -0.30 21.30
N SER A 269 6.63 -0.30 22.57
CA SER A 269 7.39 -0.90 23.67
C SER A 269 6.77 -2.20 24.20
N ASP A 270 5.46 -2.38 24.06
CA ASP A 270 4.74 -3.53 24.59
C ASP A 270 4.08 -4.35 23.46
N PHE A 271 4.63 -5.53 23.22
CA PHE A 271 4.11 -6.49 22.24
C PHE A 271 3.30 -7.62 22.89
N SER A 272 3.10 -7.60 24.22
CA SER A 272 2.52 -8.71 24.98
C SER A 272 1.08 -9.05 24.57
N SER A 273 0.37 -8.09 23.97
CA SER A 273 -0.98 -8.31 23.40
C SER A 273 -0.98 -9.33 22.25
N LEU A 274 0.18 -9.64 21.66
CA LEU A 274 0.37 -10.62 20.59
C LEU A 274 0.74 -12.03 21.09
N ALA A 275 0.85 -12.26 22.41
CA ALA A 275 1.29 -13.55 22.97
C ALA A 275 0.41 -14.76 22.60
N GLY A 276 -0.83 -14.53 22.18
CA GLY A 276 -1.74 -15.57 21.70
C GLY A 276 -1.58 -15.95 20.23
N HIS A 277 -0.82 -15.18 19.45
CA HIS A 277 -0.72 -15.33 18.01
C HIS A 277 0.36 -16.30 17.58
N ARG A 278 0.05 -17.11 16.56
CA ARG A 278 1.02 -18.00 15.92
C ARG A 278 1.56 -17.34 14.66
N LEU A 279 2.49 -16.40 14.85
CA LEU A 279 3.10 -15.65 13.76
C LEU A 279 4.10 -16.53 13.00
N GLU A 280 3.99 -16.52 11.68
CA GLU A 280 4.94 -17.11 10.73
C GLU A 280 6.08 -16.12 10.46
N LEU A 281 5.78 -14.81 10.50
CA LEU A 281 6.73 -13.72 10.36
C LEU A 281 6.37 -12.59 11.35
N PHE A 282 7.37 -12.08 12.07
CA PHE A 282 7.21 -11.00 13.04
C PHE A 282 8.46 -10.11 13.12
N ASP A 283 8.50 -9.02 12.37
CA ASP A 283 9.60 -8.05 12.46
C ASP A 283 9.17 -6.82 13.24
N ALA A 284 9.80 -6.58 14.39
CA ALA A 284 9.56 -5.43 15.25
C ALA A 284 10.89 -4.77 15.67
N THR A 285 11.86 -4.76 14.77
CA THR A 285 13.15 -4.12 15.00
C THR A 285 13.07 -2.59 14.99
N GLY A 286 14.10 -1.91 15.48
CA GLY A 286 14.29 -0.47 15.32
C GLY A 286 13.29 0.40 16.09
N GLN A 287 12.62 -0.11 17.13
CA GLN A 287 11.66 0.72 17.85
C GLN A 287 12.38 1.86 18.59
N ASN A 288 11.89 3.08 18.42
CA ASN A 288 12.45 4.27 19.06
C ASN A 288 11.42 4.90 20.00
N ILE A 289 11.66 4.80 21.31
CA ILE A 289 10.75 5.30 22.34
C ILE A 289 11.30 6.59 22.92
N TYR A 290 10.53 7.67 22.80
CA TYR A 290 10.84 8.96 23.40
C TYR A 290 9.96 9.18 24.63
N LEU A 291 10.57 9.12 25.81
CA LEU A 291 9.89 9.32 27.08
C LEU A 291 9.85 10.82 27.46
N PRO A 292 8.83 11.28 28.20
CA PRO A 292 8.80 12.63 28.74
C PRO A 292 9.98 12.91 29.68
N ASP A 293 10.38 14.17 29.77
CA ASP A 293 11.46 14.60 30.68
C ASP A 293 11.09 14.33 32.15
N VAL A 294 12.09 13.97 32.96
CA VAL A 294 11.96 13.73 34.42
C VAL A 294 13.07 14.40 35.20
N ALA A 295 12.93 14.60 36.52
CA ALA A 295 14.02 15.10 37.35
C ALA A 295 15.00 13.98 37.74
N LEU A 296 16.24 14.34 38.09
CA LEU A 296 17.22 13.37 38.55
C LEU A 296 16.73 12.65 39.82
N GLY A 297 16.70 11.32 39.76
CA GLY A 297 16.18 10.47 40.83
C GLY A 297 14.69 10.10 40.69
N ASP A 298 13.94 10.75 39.78
CA ASP A 298 12.61 10.31 39.40
C ASP A 298 12.67 9.05 38.55
N SER A 299 11.55 8.33 38.52
CA SER A 299 11.40 7.08 37.80
C SER A 299 10.28 7.17 36.76
N THR A 300 10.42 6.44 35.67
CA THR A 300 9.43 6.39 34.58
C THR A 300 8.86 4.99 34.45
N ASN A 301 7.53 4.88 34.51
CA ASN A 301 6.86 3.61 34.26
C ASN A 301 6.74 3.37 32.76
N ILE A 302 7.25 2.23 32.31
CA ILE A 302 7.14 1.80 30.92
C ILE A 302 7.19 0.27 30.86
N VAL A 303 6.20 -0.31 30.17
CA VAL A 303 6.14 -1.74 29.90
C VAL A 303 6.97 -2.03 28.66
N MET A 304 7.91 -2.95 28.81
CA MET A 304 8.78 -3.42 27.73
C MET A 304 8.70 -4.93 27.69
N LYS A 305 7.89 -5.47 26.78
CA LYS A 305 7.63 -6.91 26.68
C LYS A 305 7.66 -7.35 25.23
N ASP A 306 8.23 -8.52 24.99
CA ASP A 306 8.19 -9.14 23.67
C ASP A 306 6.80 -9.70 23.35
N ASN A 307 6.66 -10.24 22.14
CA ASN A 307 5.42 -10.82 21.65
C ASN A 307 5.07 -12.17 22.30
N LEU A 308 5.82 -12.64 23.31
CA LEU A 308 5.46 -13.76 24.19
C LEU A 308 5.08 -13.28 25.60
N GLY A 309 5.08 -11.95 25.82
CA GLY A 309 4.79 -11.33 27.11
C GLY A 309 5.97 -11.36 28.09
N VAL A 310 7.17 -11.73 27.64
CA VAL A 310 8.38 -11.75 28.46
C VAL A 310 8.95 -10.35 28.55
N THR A 311 9.24 -9.89 29.77
CA THR A 311 9.90 -8.59 29.99
C THR A 311 11.28 -8.57 29.34
N LEU A 312 11.54 -7.50 28.59
CA LEU A 312 12.80 -7.29 27.89
C LEU A 312 13.94 -7.06 28.91
N HIS A 313 14.97 -7.92 28.88
CA HIS A 313 16.13 -7.90 29.79
C HIS A 313 17.45 -7.66 29.04
N ASP A 314 18.61 -7.69 29.72
CA ASP A 314 19.95 -7.50 29.10
C ASP A 314 20.16 -6.17 28.36
N TRP A 315 19.79 -5.07 29.03
CA TRP A 315 19.94 -3.71 28.54
C TRP A 315 21.40 -3.32 28.27
N VAL A 316 21.62 -2.72 27.10
CA VAL A 316 22.85 -2.01 26.75
C VAL A 316 22.66 -0.53 27.08
N TRP A 317 23.26 -0.10 28.19
CA TRP A 317 23.17 1.27 28.68
C TRP A 317 24.24 2.16 28.03
N TYR A 318 23.82 3.17 27.26
CA TYR A 318 24.74 4.22 26.80
C TYR A 318 24.99 5.25 27.91
N THR A 319 23.98 5.49 28.74
CA THR A 319 24.08 6.21 30.01
C THR A 319 23.64 5.31 31.16
N PRO A 320 24.31 5.34 32.34
CA PRO A 320 23.95 4.48 33.47
C PRO A 320 22.50 4.66 33.94
N GLY A 321 21.82 3.54 34.16
CA GLY A 321 20.44 3.48 34.61
C GLY A 321 20.04 2.07 35.01
N THR A 322 18.80 1.92 35.48
CA THR A 322 18.22 0.62 35.82
C THR A 322 16.82 0.48 35.24
N TYR A 323 16.46 -0.76 34.88
CA TYR A 323 15.10 -1.11 34.48
C TYR A 323 14.67 -2.36 35.27
N GLN A 324 13.71 -2.19 36.18
CA GLN A 324 13.19 -3.26 37.02
C GLN A 324 11.70 -3.03 37.29
N ASN A 325 10.89 -4.11 37.25
CA ASN A 325 9.45 -4.05 37.53
C ASN A 325 8.70 -2.98 36.71
N ASP A 326 8.98 -2.91 35.41
CA ASP A 326 8.42 -1.91 34.48
C ASP A 326 8.75 -0.44 34.85
N THR A 327 9.80 -0.23 35.65
CA THR A 327 10.27 1.09 36.08
C THR A 327 11.69 1.35 35.59
N LEU A 328 11.86 2.45 34.85
CA LEU A 328 13.13 2.98 34.35
C LEU A 328 13.63 4.12 35.25
N THR A 329 14.91 4.09 35.62
CA THR A 329 15.58 5.19 36.34
C THR A 329 16.94 5.48 35.71
N TRP A 330 17.32 6.75 35.64
CA TRP A 330 18.64 7.19 35.18
C TRP A 330 19.49 7.70 36.34
N GLU A 331 20.80 7.45 36.30
CA GLU A 331 21.71 7.91 37.35
C GLU A 331 22.27 9.32 37.10
N ASN A 332 22.11 9.86 35.88
CA ASN A 332 22.69 11.13 35.45
C ASN A 332 21.65 12.06 34.81
N ALA A 333 21.83 13.38 35.02
CA ALA A 333 21.14 14.41 34.27
C ALA A 333 21.66 14.49 32.82
N GLY A 334 20.85 15.07 31.94
CA GLY A 334 21.11 15.22 30.51
C GLY A 334 20.30 14.25 29.64
N ASP A 335 20.69 14.15 28.37
CA ASP A 335 20.06 13.23 27.43
C ASP A 335 20.57 11.81 27.67
N ASN A 336 19.65 10.93 28.03
CA ASN A 336 19.92 9.54 28.37
C ASN A 336 19.39 8.60 27.30
N SER A 337 20.07 7.45 27.12
CA SER A 337 19.58 6.40 26.24
C SER A 337 20.07 5.01 26.61
N ALA A 338 19.23 4.03 26.30
CA ALA A 338 19.54 2.62 26.48
C ALA A 338 18.89 1.81 25.35
N TYR A 339 19.56 0.72 24.99
CA TYR A 339 19.18 -0.14 23.89
C TYR A 339 18.92 -1.55 24.39
N PHE A 340 17.88 -2.16 23.85
CA PHE A 340 17.50 -3.54 24.07
C PHE A 340 17.59 -4.34 22.77
N LEU A 341 18.13 -5.55 22.89
CA LEU A 341 18.22 -6.53 21.82
C LEU A 341 17.75 -7.90 22.29
N ASN A 342 16.63 -8.39 21.74
CA ASN A 342 16.23 -9.77 21.95
C ASN A 342 17.00 -10.71 21.01
N ASN A 343 18.14 -11.23 21.48
CA ASN A 343 18.91 -12.25 20.74
C ASN A 343 18.58 -13.70 21.16
N GLN A 344 17.61 -13.91 22.07
CA GLN A 344 17.39 -15.22 22.71
C GLN A 344 16.63 -16.23 21.83
N TYR A 345 16.05 -15.79 20.70
CA TYR A 345 15.24 -16.65 19.85
C TYR A 345 15.70 -16.64 18.38
N PRO A 346 16.67 -17.49 17.99
CA PRO A 346 17.15 -17.56 16.60
C PRO A 346 16.09 -18.03 15.58
N THR A 347 14.93 -18.51 16.04
CA THR A 347 13.83 -19.03 15.19
C THR A 347 12.63 -18.10 15.05
N TYR A 348 12.54 -17.00 15.83
CA TYR A 348 11.41 -16.04 15.77
C TYR A 348 11.96 -14.61 15.78
N PRO A 349 11.60 -13.74 14.81
CA PRO A 349 12.35 -12.52 14.53
C PRO A 349 12.35 -11.46 15.65
N SER A 350 13.28 -10.52 15.47
CA SER A 350 13.89 -9.65 16.48
C SER A 350 13.01 -8.48 16.92
N VAL A 351 12.81 -8.35 18.23
CA VAL A 351 12.39 -7.11 18.87
C VAL A 351 13.65 -6.35 19.26
N THR A 352 13.80 -5.12 18.77
CA THR A 352 14.85 -4.22 19.24
C THR A 352 14.25 -2.86 19.57
N VAL A 353 14.61 -2.33 20.73
CA VAL A 353 14.01 -1.12 21.28
C VAL A 353 15.13 -0.21 21.78
N THR A 354 15.15 1.03 21.32
CA THR A 354 15.98 2.09 21.88
C THR A 354 15.08 3.07 22.62
N VAL A 355 15.48 3.42 23.84
CA VAL A 355 14.76 4.35 24.69
C VAL A 355 15.58 5.61 24.85
N TYR A 356 14.92 6.76 24.75
CA TYR A 356 15.49 8.08 24.92
C TYR A 356 14.71 8.85 25.97
N GLN A 357 15.41 9.54 26.86
CA GLN A 357 14.79 10.39 27.88
C GLN A 357 15.74 11.50 28.33
N THR A 358 15.26 12.73 28.45
CA THR A 358 16.03 13.82 29.04
C THR A 358 15.76 13.89 30.55
N VAL A 359 16.83 13.97 31.35
CA VAL A 359 16.76 14.04 32.81
C VAL A 359 17.26 15.41 33.25
N THR A 360 16.41 16.16 33.91
CA THR A 360 16.74 17.50 34.41
C THR A 360 17.44 17.42 35.78
N PRO A 361 18.39 18.33 36.07
CA PRO A 361 19.19 18.31 37.31
C PRO A 361 18.38 18.37 38.61
#